data_AF-A0A0D8XY08-F1
#
_entry.id   AF-A0A0D8XY08-F1
#
_cell.length_a   1.000
_cell.length_b   1.000
_cell.length_c   1.000
_cell.angle_alpha   90.00
_cell.angle_beta   90.00
_cell.angle_gamma   90.00
#
_symmetry.space_group_name_H-M   'P 1'
#
loop_
_entity.id
_entity.type
_entity.pdbx_description
1 polymer ?
#
loop_
_entity_poly.entity_id
_entity_poly.type
_entity_poly.pdbx_seq_one_letter_code
_entity_poly.pdbx_strand_id
1 'polypeptide(L)'
;MLGLIEVFSMERNGETPRGSVEIYIEASMNMRLTSRSVRGKLNLETLKMTTRSPQYFVQSELDDASYLSFDMLQRIVNGILKRGVPIPIHPLFKLQKPTLTFIERSMLLETNFDLNPNLIRQLTSEKLT
;
A
#
# COMPACT_ATOMS: atom_id res chain seq x y z
N MET A 1 -6.87 -3.53 -12.62
CA MET A 1 -5.64 -3.01 -13.27
C MET A 1 -5.00 -4.13 -14.09
N LEU A 2 -4.55 -3.83 -15.30
CA LEU A 2 -3.76 -4.75 -16.13
C LEU A 2 -2.27 -4.43 -15.96
N GLY A 3 -1.45 -5.44 -15.77
CA GLY A 3 0.01 -5.32 -15.69
C GLY A 3 0.69 -6.36 -16.57
N LEU A 4 1.97 -6.15 -16.85
CA LEU A 4 2.82 -7.09 -17.56
C LEU A 4 3.95 -7.53 -16.63
N ILE A 5 4.15 -8.84 -16.55
CA ILE A 5 5.29 -9.47 -15.87
C ILE A 5 6.20 -10.02 -16.97
N GLU A 6 7.41 -9.50 -17.04
CA GLU A 6 8.45 -10.04 -17.90
C GLU A 6 9.36 -10.94 -17.08
N VAL A 7 9.61 -12.13 -17.60
CA VAL A 7 10.44 -13.14 -16.95
C VAL A 7 11.74 -13.29 -17.71
N PHE A 8 12.84 -13.14 -16.98
CA PHE A 8 14.19 -13.29 -17.49
C PHE A 8 14.84 -14.49 -16.84
N SER A 9 15.66 -15.24 -17.57
CA SER A 9 16.60 -16.18 -16.97
C SER A 9 17.95 -15.52 -16.75
N MET A 10 18.53 -15.81 -15.59
CA MET A 10 19.89 -15.40 -15.26
C MET A 10 20.88 -16.47 -15.76
N GLU A 11 21.63 -16.13 -16.80
CA GLU A 11 22.72 -16.96 -17.32
C GLU A 11 24.07 -16.30 -17.01
N ARG A 12 25.18 -17.06 -17.16
CA ARG A 12 26.54 -16.54 -16.89
C ARG A 12 26.90 -15.31 -17.74
N ASN A 13 26.19 -15.09 -18.83
CA ASN A 13 26.46 -14.04 -19.82
C ASN A 13 25.47 -12.86 -19.72
N GLY A 14 24.55 -12.88 -18.74
CA GLY A 14 23.56 -11.83 -18.53
C GLY A 14 22.11 -12.33 -18.47
N GLU A 15 21.17 -11.39 -18.46
CA GLU A 15 19.73 -11.63 -18.47
C GLU A 15 19.26 -11.93 -19.89
N THR A 16 18.57 -13.06 -20.06
CA THR A 16 17.90 -13.41 -21.33
C THR A 16 16.38 -13.46 -21.12
N PRO A 17 15.58 -12.73 -21.93
CA PRO A 17 14.12 -12.73 -21.78
C PRO A 17 13.59 -14.12 -22.13
N ARG A 18 12.82 -14.70 -21.21
CA ARG A 18 12.18 -16.01 -21.37
C ARG A 18 10.76 -15.86 -21.84
N GLY A 19 10.00 -14.91 -21.31
CA GLY A 19 8.66 -14.65 -21.80
C GLY A 19 7.93 -13.67 -20.94
N SER A 20 6.64 -13.52 -21.20
CA SER A 20 5.80 -12.59 -20.45
C SER A 20 4.44 -13.17 -20.08
N VAL A 21 3.93 -12.64 -18.99
CA VAL A 21 2.63 -12.99 -18.41
C VAL A 21 1.88 -11.69 -18.14
N GLU A 22 0.66 -11.61 -18.63
CA GLU A 22 -0.25 -10.52 -18.29
C GLU A 22 -0.91 -10.81 -16.95
N ILE A 23 -0.96 -9.83 -16.06
CA ILE A 23 -1.61 -9.94 -14.76
C ILE A 23 -2.78 -8.97 -14.67
N TYR A 24 -3.96 -9.49 -14.37
CA TYR A 24 -5.15 -8.71 -14.08
C TYR A 24 -5.45 -8.81 -12.59
N ILE A 25 -5.55 -7.65 -11.93
CA ILE A 25 -5.85 -7.55 -10.50
C ILE A 25 -7.04 -6.62 -10.30
N GLU A 26 -8.03 -7.09 -9.56
CA GLU A 26 -9.13 -6.30 -9.02
C GLU A 26 -9.09 -6.37 -7.50
N ALA A 27 -9.19 -5.22 -6.85
CA ALA A 27 -9.02 -5.10 -5.42
C ALA A 27 -9.71 -3.84 -4.88
N SER A 28 -10.20 -3.94 -3.66
CA SER A 28 -10.69 -2.82 -2.87
C SER A 28 -9.77 -2.55 -1.69
N MET A 29 -9.61 -1.27 -1.33
CA MET A 29 -8.80 -0.86 -0.19
C MET A 29 -9.66 -0.09 0.81
N ASN A 30 -9.68 -0.57 2.05
CA ASN A 30 -10.28 0.13 3.18
C ASN A 30 -9.18 0.84 3.95
N MET A 31 -9.33 2.15 4.17
CA MET A 31 -8.38 2.93 4.94
C MET A 31 -8.99 3.38 6.26
N ARG A 32 -8.19 3.30 7.32
CA ARG A 32 -8.55 3.70 8.66
C ARG A 32 -7.59 4.75 9.16
N LEU A 33 -8.17 5.85 9.60
CA LEU A 33 -7.46 6.97 10.15
C LEU A 33 -7.34 6.84 11.67
N THR A 34 -6.19 7.25 12.20
CA THR A 34 -5.95 7.46 13.63
C THR A 34 -5.37 8.86 13.81
N SER A 35 -5.24 9.34 15.04
CA SER A 35 -4.68 10.67 15.32
C SER A 35 -3.21 10.85 14.91
N ARG A 36 -2.51 9.76 14.55
CA ARG A 36 -1.06 9.78 14.23
C ARG A 36 -0.69 9.07 12.93
N SER A 37 -1.57 8.24 12.40
CA SER A 37 -1.26 7.39 11.24
C SER A 37 -2.49 7.07 10.41
N VAL A 38 -2.28 6.87 9.13
CA VAL A 38 -3.25 6.31 8.20
C VAL A 38 -2.87 4.86 7.95
N ARG A 39 -3.79 3.93 8.19
CA ARG A 39 -3.58 2.49 7.97
C ARG A 39 -4.48 2.01 6.86
N GLY A 40 -4.04 1.02 6.10
CA GLY A 40 -4.82 0.41 5.02
C GLY A 40 -5.08 -1.08 5.28
N LYS A 41 -6.14 -1.58 4.65
CA LYS A 41 -6.39 -3.00 4.44
C LYS A 41 -6.88 -3.20 3.01
N LEU A 42 -6.11 -3.95 2.23
CA LEU A 42 -6.46 -4.44 0.90
C LEU A 42 -7.31 -5.70 1.01
N ASN A 43 -8.37 -5.77 0.21
CA ASN A 43 -9.10 -6.99 -0.10
C ASN A 43 -8.94 -7.23 -1.62
N LEU A 44 -8.32 -8.34 -2.00
CA LEU A 44 -8.30 -8.78 -3.39
C LEU A 44 -9.68 -9.35 -3.74
N GLU A 45 -10.14 -9.07 -4.96
CA GLU A 45 -11.41 -9.57 -5.51
C GLU A 45 -11.12 -10.54 -6.65
N THR A 46 -10.20 -10.16 -7.55
CA THR A 46 -9.79 -10.98 -8.69
C THR A 46 -8.28 -10.93 -8.85
N LEU A 47 -7.67 -12.09 -9.13
CA LEU A 47 -6.31 -12.21 -9.63
C LEU A 47 -6.30 -13.21 -10.77
N LYS A 48 -5.88 -12.79 -11.95
CA LYS A 48 -5.78 -13.65 -13.13
C LYS A 48 -4.46 -13.40 -13.83
N MET A 49 -3.75 -14.47 -14.15
CA MET A 49 -2.57 -14.44 -15.00
C MET A 49 -2.90 -15.02 -16.36
N THR A 50 -2.47 -14.37 -17.44
CA THR A 50 -2.69 -14.84 -18.82
C THR A 50 -1.36 -14.91 -19.54
N THR A 51 -1.03 -16.07 -20.10
CA THR A 51 0.25 -16.23 -20.80
C THR A 51 0.30 -15.38 -22.07
N ARG A 52 1.43 -14.69 -22.29
CA ARG A 52 1.79 -14.08 -23.58
C ARG A 52 2.89 -14.89 -24.30
N SER A 53 3.39 -15.95 -23.66
CA SER A 53 4.50 -16.79 -24.13
C SER A 53 4.20 -18.27 -23.83
N PRO A 54 3.25 -18.89 -24.55
CA PRO A 54 2.75 -20.24 -24.24
C PRO A 54 3.80 -21.33 -24.35
N GLN A 55 4.90 -21.08 -25.06
CA GLN A 55 6.04 -21.99 -25.16
C GLN A 55 6.86 -22.11 -23.86
N TYR A 56 6.67 -21.19 -22.90
CA TYR A 56 7.34 -21.20 -21.60
C TYR A 56 6.38 -21.23 -20.40
N PHE A 57 5.19 -20.63 -20.55
CA PHE A 57 4.19 -20.57 -19.49
C PHE A 57 2.87 -21.18 -19.97
N VAL A 58 2.54 -22.35 -19.46
CA VAL A 58 1.28 -23.03 -19.75
C VAL A 58 0.16 -22.36 -18.95
N GLN A 59 -0.97 -22.09 -19.61
CA GLN A 59 -2.06 -21.33 -18.97
C GLN A 59 -2.62 -22.02 -17.72
N SER A 60 -2.74 -23.35 -17.71
CA SER A 60 -3.23 -24.09 -16.53
C SER A 60 -2.32 -23.93 -15.31
N GLU A 61 -1.00 -23.91 -15.51
CA GLU A 61 -0.05 -23.67 -14.43
C GLU A 61 -0.14 -22.24 -13.90
N LEU A 62 -0.42 -21.27 -14.78
CA LEU A 62 -0.65 -19.88 -14.39
C LEU A 62 -1.97 -19.69 -13.65
N ASP A 63 -3.01 -20.46 -13.98
CA ASP A 63 -4.29 -20.46 -13.27
C ASP A 63 -4.09 -20.98 -11.83
N ASP A 64 -3.36 -22.09 -11.67
CA ASP A 64 -2.97 -22.62 -10.35
C ASP A 64 -2.10 -21.62 -9.56
N ALA A 65 -1.12 -21.02 -10.22
CA ALA A 65 -0.27 -20.00 -9.62
C ALA A 65 -1.07 -18.76 -9.19
N SER A 66 -2.06 -18.35 -9.98
CA SER A 66 -2.97 -17.24 -9.64
C SER A 66 -3.76 -17.56 -8.37
N TYR A 67 -4.31 -18.77 -8.26
CA TYR A 67 -5.05 -19.20 -7.08
C TYR A 67 -4.16 -19.19 -5.82
N LEU A 68 -2.96 -19.78 -5.90
CA LEU A 68 -2.01 -19.82 -4.78
C LEU A 68 -1.51 -18.42 -4.39
N SER A 69 -1.28 -17.56 -5.39
CA SER A 69 -0.75 -16.22 -5.17
C SER A 69 -1.77 -15.25 -4.56
N PHE A 70 -3.08 -15.51 -4.70
CA PHE A 70 -4.14 -14.63 -4.24
C PHE A 70 -3.99 -14.30 -2.74
N ASP A 71 -3.99 -15.32 -1.89
CA ASP A 71 -3.88 -15.14 -0.44
C ASP A 71 -2.51 -14.62 -0.02
N MET A 72 -1.45 -15.08 -0.70
CA MET A 72 -0.08 -14.65 -0.41
C MET A 72 0.09 -13.15 -0.68
N LEU A 73 -0.34 -12.66 -1.85
CA LEU A 73 -0.26 -11.24 -2.21
C LEU A 73 -1.08 -10.38 -1.28
N GLN A 74 -2.31 -10.78 -0.97
CA GLN A 74 -3.14 -10.07 0.00
C GLN A 74 -2.45 -9.97 1.36
N ARG A 75 -1.85 -11.07 1.85
CA ARG A 75 -1.15 -11.10 3.13
C ARG A 75 0.10 -10.21 3.14
N ILE A 76 0.91 -10.25 2.08
CA ILE A 76 2.13 -9.44 1.95
C ILE A 76 1.77 -7.96 1.96
N VAL A 77 0.84 -7.54 1.08
CA VAL A 77 0.45 -6.13 0.96
C VAL A 77 -0.20 -5.64 2.25
N ASN A 78 -1.10 -6.44 2.86
CA ASN A 78 -1.69 -6.07 4.15
C ASN A 78 -0.66 -6.00 5.27
N GLY A 79 0.40 -6.82 5.25
CA GLY A 79 1.51 -6.71 6.18
C GLY A 79 2.19 -5.35 6.14
N ILE A 80 2.34 -4.78 4.94
CA ILE A 80 2.88 -3.42 4.72
C ILE A 80 1.85 -2.37 5.17
N LEU A 81 0.62 -2.44 4.67
CA LEU A 81 -0.43 -1.45 4.94
C LEU A 81 -0.84 -1.38 6.42
N LYS A 82 -0.70 -2.49 7.16
CA LYS A 82 -0.98 -2.56 8.61
C LYS A 82 -0.04 -1.69 9.43
N ARG A 83 1.21 -1.49 8.99
CA ARG A 83 2.16 -0.58 9.64
C ARG A 83 1.64 0.87 9.58
N GLY A 84 1.00 1.20 8.47
CA GLY A 84 0.46 2.52 8.19
C GLY A 84 1.55 3.54 7.87
N VAL A 85 1.09 4.72 7.44
CA VAL A 85 1.93 5.88 7.16
C VAL A 85 1.67 6.92 8.25
N PRO A 86 2.70 7.44 8.94
CA PRO A 86 2.50 8.48 9.95
C PRO A 86 2.03 9.78 9.28
N ILE A 87 1.13 10.50 9.95
CA ILE A 87 0.69 11.80 9.50
C ILE A 87 1.77 12.82 9.93
N PRO A 88 2.33 13.63 9.01
CA PRO A 88 3.49 14.49 9.28
C PRO A 88 3.07 15.75 10.04
N ILE A 89 2.69 15.59 11.30
CA ILE A 89 2.19 16.67 12.14
C ILE A 89 3.12 16.85 13.33
N HIS A 90 3.43 18.11 13.64
CA HIS A 90 4.25 18.44 14.78
C HIS A 90 3.58 17.97 16.09
N PRO A 91 4.31 17.38 17.06
CA PRO A 91 3.74 16.84 18.31
C PRO A 91 2.97 17.85 19.18
N LEU A 92 3.14 19.14 18.88
CA LEU A 92 2.35 20.22 19.45
C LEU A 92 0.87 20.09 19.12
N PHE A 93 0.52 19.59 17.95
CA PHE A 93 -0.86 19.46 17.51
C PHE A 93 -1.37 18.05 17.80
N LYS A 94 -2.46 17.98 18.55
CA LYS A 94 -3.21 16.75 18.78
C LYS A 94 -4.47 16.79 17.92
N LEU A 95 -4.51 15.96 16.88
CA LEU A 95 -5.66 15.88 16.00
C LEU A 95 -6.92 15.39 16.71
N GLN A 96 -8.04 16.03 16.41
CA GLN A 96 -9.36 15.77 16.97
C GLN A 96 -10.32 15.36 15.87
N LYS A 97 -10.92 14.17 16.05
CA LYS A 97 -11.93 13.57 15.15
C LYS A 97 -11.56 13.74 13.67
N PRO A 98 -10.40 13.24 13.24
CA PRO A 98 -9.97 13.47 11.87
C PRO A 98 -10.86 12.66 10.91
N THR A 99 -11.21 13.26 9.78
CA THR A 99 -12.06 12.72 8.72
C THR A 99 -11.21 12.51 7.47
N LEU A 100 -11.48 11.42 6.75
CA LEU A 100 -10.77 11.07 5.53
C LEU A 100 -11.74 11.06 4.34
N THR A 101 -11.45 11.87 3.33
CA THR A 101 -12.22 11.91 2.09
C THR A 101 -11.31 11.56 0.93
N PHE A 102 -11.77 10.64 0.08
CA PHE A 102 -11.08 10.30 -1.16
C PHE A 102 -11.58 11.21 -2.27
N ILE A 103 -10.64 11.92 -2.88
CA ILE A 103 -10.87 12.76 -4.06
C ILE A 103 -10.01 12.23 -5.21
N GLU A 104 -10.18 12.78 -6.41
CA GLU A 104 -9.50 12.26 -7.59
C GLU A 104 -7.98 12.27 -7.38
N ARG A 105 -7.38 11.06 -7.34
CA ARG A 105 -5.94 10.81 -7.14
C ARG A 105 -5.35 11.38 -5.86
N SER A 106 -6.17 11.76 -4.89
CA SER A 106 -5.69 12.35 -3.64
C SER A 106 -6.58 12.02 -2.45
N MET A 107 -6.03 12.27 -1.27
CA MET A 107 -6.67 11.98 -0.01
C MET A 107 -6.71 13.27 0.80
N LEU A 108 -7.92 13.70 1.13
CA LEU A 108 -8.14 14.87 1.96
C LEU A 108 -8.32 14.43 3.42
N LEU A 109 -7.47 14.96 4.29
CA LEU A 109 -7.53 14.78 5.73
C LEU A 109 -8.02 16.08 6.37
N GLU A 110 -9.21 16.06 6.95
CA GLU A 110 -9.81 17.22 7.61
C GLU A 110 -9.96 16.95 9.10
N THR A 111 -9.53 17.89 9.95
CA THR A 111 -9.53 17.66 11.40
C THR A 111 -9.42 18.97 12.17
N ASN A 112 -10.03 19.01 13.35
CA ASN A 112 -9.70 20.02 14.35
C ASN A 112 -8.42 19.61 15.09
N PHE A 113 -7.78 20.54 15.80
CA PHE A 113 -6.63 20.20 16.63
C PHE A 113 -6.69 20.89 17.99
N ASP A 114 -6.11 20.23 18.99
CA ASP A 114 -5.75 20.85 20.26
C ASP A 114 -4.23 21.06 20.31
N LEU A 115 -3.81 22.09 21.04
CA LEU A 115 -2.40 22.28 21.37
C LEU A 115 -2.04 21.44 22.59
N ASN A 116 -0.87 20.80 22.56
CA ASN A 116 -0.34 20.05 23.68
C ASN A 116 0.10 21.01 24.79
N PRO A 117 -0.60 21.06 25.94
CA PRO A 117 -0.34 22.06 26.97
C PRO A 117 1.02 21.89 27.63
N ASN A 118 1.56 20.66 27.68
CA ASN A 118 2.87 20.40 28.27
C ASN A 118 3.99 21.00 27.41
N LEU A 119 3.90 20.84 26.08
CA LEU A 119 4.85 21.44 25.14
C LEU A 119 4.73 22.96 25.13
N ILE A 120 3.52 23.50 25.15
CA ILE A 120 3.31 24.96 25.26
C ILE A 120 3.98 25.50 26.53
N ARG A 121 3.78 24.85 27.68
CA ARG A 121 4.39 25.28 28.95
C ARG A 121 5.91 25.29 28.87
N GLN A 122 6.53 24.24 28.30
CA GLN A 122 7.98 24.17 28.10
C GLN A 122 8.49 25.32 27.23
N LEU A 123 7.83 25.56 26.10
CA LEU A 123 8.20 26.63 25.16
C LEU A 123 8.05 28.03 25.76
N THR A 124 7.08 28.23 26.65
CA THR A 124 6.89 29.52 27.33
C THR A 124 7.76 29.67 28.57
N SER A 125 8.12 28.58 29.25
CA SER A 125 8.97 28.61 30.44
C SER A 125 10.44 28.92 30.10
N GLU A 126 10.93 28.47 28.94
CA GLU A 126 12.29 28.81 28.48
C GLU A 126 12.50 30.31 28.21
N LYS A 127 11.43 31.08 28.01
CA LYS A 127 11.50 32.54 27.79
C LYS A 127 11.42 33.39 29.06
N LEU A 128 11.25 32.77 30.24
CA LEU A 128 11.05 33.47 31.52
C LEU A 128 12.28 33.45 32.45
N THR A 129 13.43 33.02 31.93
CA THR A 129 14.76 33.13 32.57
C THR A 129 15.69 33.91 31.66
#